data_AF-A0A380HNC5-F1
#
_entry.id   AF-A0A380HNC5-F1
#
_cell.length_a   1.000
_cell.length_b   1.000
_cell.length_c   1.000
_cell.angle_alpha   90.00
_cell.angle_beta   90.00
_cell.angle_gamma   90.00
#
_symmetry.space_group_name_H-M   'P 1'
#
loop_
_entity.id
_entity.type
_entity.pdbx_description
1 polymer ?
#
loop_
_entity_poly.entity_id
_entity_poly.type
_entity_poly.pdbx_seq_one_letter_code
_entity_poly.pdbx_strand_id
1 'polypeptide(L)' 'MKDEQVLFLSDVVPTAYWSVEHADVKFGDTVIVLGCGPIGLMAQKFAKLQGAERVIAIESLLSNRHCYRKILNFFYFWFG' A
#
# COMPACT_ATOMS: atom_id res chain seq x y z
N MET A 1 7.79 -10.05 21.54
CA MET A 1 7.20 -9.38 20.36
C MET A 1 5.74 -9.14 20.66
N LYS A 2 5.19 -7.93 20.46
CA LYS A 2 3.76 -7.67 20.72
C LYS A 2 2.91 -8.23 19.58
N ASP A 3 1.71 -8.73 19.86
CA ASP A 3 0.83 -9.39 18.87
C ASP A 3 0.56 -8.53 17.62
N GLU A 4 0.44 -7.21 17.80
CA GLU A 4 0.32 -6.24 16.71
C GLU A 4 1.51 -6.29 15.74
N GLN A 5 2.73 -6.46 16.25
CA GLN A 5 3.93 -6.57 15.42
C GLN A 5 3.95 -7.87 14.62
N VAL A 6 3.39 -8.94 15.18
CA VAL A 6 3.21 -10.22 14.47
C VAL A 6 2.24 -10.02 13.32
N LEU A 7 1.10 -9.36 13.56
CA LEU A 7 0.09 -9.06 12.55
C LEU A 7 0.65 -8.18 11.42
N PHE A 8 1.43 -7.14 11.76
CA PHE A 8 2.10 -6.30 10.75
C PHE A 8 3.06 -7.11 9.88
N LEU A 9 3.81 -8.02 10.49
CA LEU A 9 4.79 -8.84 9.78
C LEU A 9 4.13 -9.92 8.91
N SER A 10 3.03 -10.52 9.37
CA SER A 10 2.40 -11.64 8.67
C SER A 10 1.43 -11.23 7.56
N ASP A 11 0.83 -10.05 7.66
CA ASP A 11 -0.22 -9.60 6.74
C ASP A 11 0.23 -8.33 6.00
N VAL A 12 0.46 -7.24 6.72
CA VAL A 12 0.70 -5.91 6.11
C VAL A 12 1.95 -5.88 5.24
N VAL A 13 3.07 -6.43 5.73
CA VAL A 13 4.34 -6.46 5.01
C VAL A 13 4.26 -7.29 3.72
N PRO A 14 3.88 -8.58 3.75
CA PRO A 14 3.82 -9.39 2.54
C PRO A 14 2.79 -8.89 1.53
N THR A 15 1.62 -8.40 1.97
CA THR A 15 0.62 -7.83 1.06
C THR A 15 1.13 -6.58 0.34
N ALA A 16 1.79 -5.67 1.06
CA ALA A 16 2.35 -4.47 0.46
C ALA A 16 3.50 -4.79 -0.50
N TYR A 17 4.38 -5.73 -0.16
CA TYR A 17 5.47 -6.14 -1.04
C TYR A 17 4.93 -6.78 -2.32
N TRP A 18 4.02 -7.75 -2.17
CA TRP A 18 3.35 -8.43 -3.28
C TRP A 18 2.66 -7.44 -4.22
N SER A 19 2.02 -6.38 -3.70
CA SER A 19 1.38 -5.34 -4.52
C SER A 19 2.37 -4.56 -5.39
N VAL A 20 3.57 -4.28 -4.90
CA VAL A 20 4.58 -3.52 -5.65
C VAL A 20 5.23 -4.40 -6.72
N GLU A 21 5.49 -5.67 -6.39
CA GLU A 21 6.00 -6.65 -7.34
C GLU A 21 5.02 -6.88 -8.50
N HIS A 22 3.72 -7.03 -8.21
CA HIS A 22 2.70 -7.26 -9.25
C HIS A 22 2.30 -5.99 -10.01
N ALA A 23 2.53 -4.81 -9.43
CA ALA A 23 2.43 -3.55 -10.16
C ALA A 23 3.60 -3.33 -11.13
N ASP A 24 4.57 -4.25 -11.17
CA ASP A 24 5.72 -4.26 -12.05
C ASP A 24 6.55 -2.97 -12.01
N VAL A 25 6.66 -2.36 -10.82
CA VAL A 25 7.35 -1.07 -10.63
C VAL A 25 8.81 -1.18 -11.08
N LYS A 26 9.23 -0.24 -11.93
CA LYS A 26 10.59 -0.13 -12.46
C LYS A 26 11.31 1.09 -11.92
N PHE A 27 12.63 1.07 -12.10
CA PHE A 27 13.48 2.21 -11.80
C PHE A 27 13.08 3.42 -12.66
N GLY A 28 12.86 4.56 -12.03
CA GLY A 28 12.41 5.78 -12.71
C GLY A 28 10.89 5.98 -12.74
N ASP A 29 10.10 4.99 -12.31
CA ASP A 29 8.64 5.09 -12.40
C ASP A 29 8.07 6.13 -11.44
N THR A 30 6.93 6.71 -11.84
CA THR A 30 6.04 7.46 -10.94
C THR A 30 4.91 6.55 -10.50
N VAL A 31 4.89 6.19 -9.23
CA VAL A 31 3.90 5.29 -8.64
C VAL A 31 2.83 6.08 -7.92
N ILE A 32 1.57 5.74 -8.15
CA ILE A 32 0.44 6.29 -7.40
C ILE A 32 -0.06 5.22 -6.43
N VAL A 33 -0.14 5.56 -5.14
CA VAL A 33 -0.70 4.70 -4.10
C VAL A 33 -2.04 5.27 -3.66
N LEU A 34 -3.11 4.53 -3.89
CA LEU A 34 -4.46 4.90 -3.47
C LEU A 34 -4.72 4.33 -2.06
N GLY A 35 -4.77 5.23 -1.07
CA GLY A 35 -4.96 4.91 0.35
C GLY A 35 -3.66 4.96 1.17
N CYS A 36 -3.73 5.59 2.33
CA CYS A 36 -2.64 5.77 3.29
C CYS A 36 -2.84 4.97 4.59
N GLY A 37 -3.52 3.81 4.50
CA GLY A 37 -3.58 2.84 5.59
C GLY A 37 -2.26 2.08 5.78
N PRO A 38 -2.16 1.14 6.74
CA PRO A 38 -0.93 0.40 7.01
C PRO A 38 -0.29 -0.25 5.79
N ILE A 39 -1.10 -0.89 4.93
CA ILE A 39 -0.63 -1.51 3.67
C ILE A 39 -0.17 -0.42 2.70
N GLY A 40 -0.94 0.65 2.51
CA GLY A 40 -0.61 1.74 1.60
C GLY A 40 0.70 2.46 1.98
N LEU A 41 0.92 2.72 3.27
CA LEU A 41 2.17 3.30 3.76
C LEU A 41 3.36 2.37 3.51
N MET A 42 3.17 1.06 3.67
CA MET A 42 4.21 0.08 3.40
C MET A 42 4.48 -0.07 1.89
N ALA A 43 3.42 -0.03 1.07
CA ALA A 43 3.53 -0.07 -0.39
C ALA A 43 4.28 1.15 -0.94
N GLN A 44 4.07 2.34 -0.36
CA GLN A 44 4.85 3.54 -0.70
C GLN A 44 6.35 3.33 -0.44
N LYS A 45 6.70 2.68 0.68
CA LYS A 45 8.10 2.36 1.01
C LYS A 45 8.67 1.34 0.04
N PHE A 46 7.94 0.26 -0.24
CA PHE A 46 8.38 -0.76 -1.18
C PHE A 46 8.52 -0.22 -2.61
N ALA A 47 7.61 0.65 -3.06
CA ALA A 47 7.73 1.31 -4.37
C ALA A 47 9.01 2.15 -4.47
N LYS A 48 9.41 2.83 -3.38
CA LYS A 48 10.71 3.52 -3.34
C LYS A 48 11.90 2.57 -3.33
N LEU A 49 11.81 1.47 -2.59
CA LEU A 49 12.86 0.46 -2.57
C LEU A 49 13.03 -0.22 -3.94
N GLN A 50 11.94 -0.36 -4.70
CA GLN A 50 11.96 -0.90 -6.08
C GLN A 50 12.54 0.08 -7.11
N GLY A 51 12.81 1.33 -6.73
CA GLY A 51 13.46 2.32 -7.59
C GLY A 51 12.52 3.35 -8.23
N ALA A 52 11.26 3.44 -7.80
CA ALA A 52 10.38 4.51 -8.28
C ALA A 52 11.01 5.89 -8.03
N GLU A 53 11.05 6.77 -9.03
CA GLU A 53 11.55 8.14 -8.91
C GLU A 53 10.59 9.01 -8.11
N ARG A 54 9.28 8.77 -8.24
CA ARG A 54 8.25 9.50 -7.51
C ARG A 54 7.18 8.55 -6.98
N VAL A 55 6.73 8.79 -5.76
CA VAL A 55 5.59 8.08 -5.16
C VAL A 55 4.60 9.14 -4.72
N ILE A 56 3.38 9.06 -5.24
CA ILE A 56 2.29 9.99 -4.94
C ILE A 56 1.20 9.22 -4.23
N ALA A 57 0.94 9.58 -2.98
CA ALA A 57 -0.13 8.98 -2.21
C ALA A 57 -1.40 9.82 -2.36
N ILE A 58 -2.52 9.17 -2.66
CA ILE A 58 -3.84 9.78 -2.70
C ILE A 58 -4.66 9.18 -1.57
N GLU A 59 -5.07 10.00 -0.62
CA GLU A 59 -5.97 9.62 0.47
C GLU A 59 -7.27 10.41 0.32
N SER A 60 -8.39 9.71 0.19
CA SER A 60 -9.70 10.33 0.02
C SER A 60 -10.46 10.29 1.35
N LEU A 61 -10.04 11.05 2.35
CA LEU A 61 -10.83 11.18 3.59
C LEU A 61 -10.87 12.63 4.10
N LEU A 62 -11.99 13.29 3.83
CA LEU A 62 -12.43 14.56 4.44
C LEU A 62 -12.94 14.38 5.89
N SER A 63 -12.94 13.16 6.46
CA SER A 63 -13.56 12.89 7.78
C SER A 63 -12.77 12.01 8.75
N ASN A 64 -11.54 11.55 8.46
CA ASN A 64 -10.83 10.62 9.35
C ASN A 64 -9.33 10.95 9.49
N ARG A 65 -8.99 11.75 10.52
CA ARG A 65 -7.61 11.88 11.04
C ARG A 65 -7.19 10.71 11.94
N HIS A 66 -7.97 9.62 12.05
CA HIS A 66 -7.64 8.54 12.98
C HIS A 66 -7.91 7.09 12.57
N CYS A 67 -9.04 6.67 11.98
CA CYS A 67 -9.19 5.25 11.58
C CYS A 67 -10.51 4.91 10.87
N TYR A 68 -10.45 3.89 10.00
CA TYR A 68 -11.45 2.84 9.76
C TYR A 68 -12.87 3.18 9.28
N ARG A 69 -13.20 2.63 8.09
CA ARG A 69 -14.27 1.62 7.85
C ARG A 69 -15.14 1.92 6.60
N LYS A 70 -14.99 0.99 5.65
CA LYS A 70 -15.90 0.48 4.60
C LYS A 70 -16.20 1.30 3.34
N ILE A 71 -15.65 0.71 2.26
CA ILE A 71 -16.25 0.37 0.96
C ILE A 71 -16.44 1.54 -0.01
N LEU A 72 -15.62 1.52 -1.08
CA LEU A 72 -16.07 1.20 -2.44
C LEU A 72 -14.87 0.87 -3.35
N ASN A 73 -15.03 -0.22 -4.11
CA ASN A 73 -14.22 -0.74 -5.23
C ASN A 73 -12.77 -1.19 -4.96
N PHE A 74 -12.65 -2.37 -4.36
CA PHE A 74 -11.40 -3.14 -4.31
C PHE A 74 -11.67 -4.53 -4.91
N PHE A 75 -11.70 -4.68 -6.25
CA PHE A 75 -11.92 -6.01 -6.84
C PHE A 75 -11.35 -6.30 -8.23
N TYR A 76 -10.62 -5.38 -8.89
CA TYR A 76 -10.13 -5.66 -10.26
C TYR A 76 -8.67 -6.11 -10.38
N PHE A 77 -7.97 -6.39 -9.28
CA PHE A 77 -6.57 -6.85 -9.36
C PHE A 77 -6.33 -8.24 -8.74
N TRP A 78 -7.37 -8.94 -8.27
CA TRP A 78 -7.18 -10.24 -7.59
C TRP A 78 -7.62 -11.47 -8.39
N PHE A 79 -8.08 -11.31 -9.64
CA PHE A 79 -8.29 -12.40 -10.61
C PHE A 79 -8.30 -11.86 -12.04
N GLY A 80 -7.15 -11.36 -12.49
CA GLY A 80 -6.90 -11.02 -13.89
C GLY A 80 -5.55 -11.56 -14.30
#